data_AF-A0AAX6E284-F1
#
_entry.id   AF-A0AAX6E284-F1
#
_cell.length_a   1.000
_cell.length_b   1.000
_cell.length_c   1.000
_cell.angle_alpha   90.00
_cell.angle_beta   90.00
_cell.angle_gamma   90.00
#
_symmetry.space_group_name_H-M   'P 1'
#
loop_
_entity.id
_entity.type
_entity.pdbx_description
1 polymer ?
#
loop_
_entity_poly.entity_id
_entity_poly.type
_entity_poly.pdbx_seq_one_letter_code
_entity_poly.pdbx_strand_id
1 'polypeptide(L)'
;MAGLSLHCPGAVTVTVTRSTKTRFSRITTTTIRTRISCIGWDPEGVLGPPKGGHIARLEFKKRLEKDEGAREAFVQQLKEEQERRRAERQARVVPETNDGLLEYFLDTEAREIEFEISRLRPR
;
A
#
# COMPACT_ATOMS: atom_id res chain seq x y z
N MET A 1 46.95 30.36 -8.74
CA MET A 1 47.54 29.19 -8.03
C MET A 1 47.93 29.66 -6.64
N ALA A 2 47.37 29.04 -5.61
CA ALA A 2 47.63 29.23 -4.16
C ALA A 2 47.34 30.65 -3.61
N GLY A 3 46.59 30.86 -2.53
CA GLY A 3 45.94 29.98 -1.57
C GLY A 3 45.46 30.93 -0.47
N LEU A 4 44.15 31.16 -0.38
CA LEU A 4 43.57 31.96 0.69
C LEU A 4 43.65 31.12 1.97
N SER A 5 44.58 31.46 2.86
CA SER A 5 44.60 30.97 4.24
C SER A 5 44.55 32.19 5.16
N LEU A 6 43.32 32.54 5.53
CA LEU A 6 43.03 33.49 6.59
C LEU A 6 43.55 32.91 7.92
N HIS A 7 44.60 33.52 8.46
CA HIS A 7 45.01 33.35 9.85
C HIS A 7 44.14 34.26 10.72
N CYS A 8 43.17 33.69 11.44
CA CYS A 8 42.54 34.34 12.58
C CYS A 8 43.21 33.83 13.88
N PRO A 9 43.80 34.71 14.70
CA PRO A 9 44.33 34.34 16.01
C PRO A 9 43.20 34.31 17.05
N GLY A 10 43.00 33.16 17.69
CA GLY A 10 41.98 33.02 18.73
C GLY A 10 41.79 31.59 19.22
N ALA A 11 42.87 30.85 19.47
CA ALA A 11 42.79 29.52 20.05
C ALA A 11 42.61 29.63 21.57
N VAL A 12 41.37 29.50 22.05
CA VAL A 12 41.10 29.21 23.47
C VAL A 12 41.32 27.71 23.68
N THR A 13 42.40 27.35 24.36
CA THR A 13 42.67 25.97 24.76
C THR A 13 41.74 25.57 25.91
N VAL A 14 40.66 24.85 25.61
CA VAL A 14 39.86 24.17 26.64
C VAL A 14 40.48 22.79 26.87
N THR A 15 41.17 22.65 28.00
CA THR A 15 41.73 21.37 28.46
C THR A 15 40.60 20.40 28.82
N VAL A 16 40.54 19.28 28.11
CA VAL A 16 39.62 18.16 28.37
C VAL A 16 40.09 17.39 29.61
N THR A 17 39.35 17.50 30.72
CA THR A 17 39.60 16.66 31.91
C THR A 17 38.79 15.37 31.86
N ARG A 18 39.55 14.26 31.92
CA ARG A 18 39.20 12.85 32.15
C ARG A 18 37.73 12.47 32.33
N SER A 19 37.30 11.63 31.39
CA SER A 19 36.20 10.67 31.50
C SER A 19 36.26 9.88 32.83
N THR A 20 35.29 10.11 33.70
CA THR A 20 34.92 9.17 34.75
C THR A 20 34.08 8.07 34.11
N LYS A 21 34.60 6.83 34.11
CA LYS A 21 33.82 5.65 33.74
C LYS A 21 32.74 5.43 34.80
N THR A 22 31.60 6.09 34.66
CA THR A 22 30.37 5.65 35.32
C THR A 22 30.00 4.32 34.67
N ARG A 23 30.27 3.22 35.39
CA ARG A 23 29.68 1.93 35.10
C ARG A 23 28.17 2.08 35.25
N PHE A 24 27.49 2.44 34.17
CA PHE A 24 26.08 2.17 34.05
C PHE A 24 25.94 0.66 34.11
N SER A 25 25.56 0.14 35.27
CA SER A 25 24.96 -1.18 35.32
C SER A 25 23.84 -1.14 34.29
N ARG A 26 23.91 -2.03 33.31
CA ARG A 26 22.84 -2.21 32.34
C ARG A 26 21.63 -2.59 33.18
N ILE A 27 20.73 -1.63 33.45
CA ILE A 27 19.39 -1.95 33.94
C ILE A 27 18.85 -2.81 32.81
N THR A 28 18.87 -4.12 33.03
CA THR A 28 18.07 -5.03 32.24
C THR A 28 16.66 -4.52 32.46
N THR A 29 16.13 -3.78 31.50
CA THR A 29 14.71 -3.52 31.39
C THR A 29 14.09 -4.89 31.16
N THR A 30 13.95 -5.67 32.23
CA THR A 30 12.88 -6.64 32.35
C THR A 30 11.67 -5.85 31.91
N THR A 31 11.15 -6.17 30.74
CA THR A 31 9.90 -5.62 30.23
C THR A 31 8.85 -5.96 31.27
N ILE A 32 8.68 -5.06 32.25
CA ILE A 32 7.53 -5.02 33.12
C ILE A 32 6.40 -4.77 32.14
N ARG A 33 5.77 -5.85 31.69
CA ARG A 33 4.46 -5.76 31.04
C ARG A 33 3.59 -5.11 32.09
N THR A 34 3.36 -3.80 31.95
CA THR A 34 2.30 -3.08 32.65
C THR A 34 0.98 -3.67 32.15
N ARG A 35 0.67 -4.90 32.58
CA ARG A 35 -0.69 -5.41 32.54
C ARG A 35 -1.41 -4.51 33.53
N ILE A 36 -2.37 -3.75 33.02
CA ILE A 36 -3.32 -3.04 33.85
C ILE A 36 -4.00 -4.13 34.69
N SER A 37 -3.50 -4.33 35.92
CA SER A 37 -4.18 -5.13 36.92
C SER A 37 -5.37 -4.29 37.35
N CYS A 38 -6.57 -4.83 37.20
CA CYS A 38 -7.81 -4.20 37.57
C CYS A 38 -7.74 -3.82 39.06
N ILE A 39 -7.37 -2.57 39.36
CA ILE A 39 -7.36 -2.06 40.72
C ILE A 39 -8.82 -1.76 41.08
N GLY A 40 -9.50 -2.78 41.65
CA GLY A 40 -10.74 -2.65 42.41
C GLY A 40 -12.05 -2.32 41.68
N TRP A 41 -12.06 -2.18 40.35
CA TRP A 41 -13.28 -1.73 39.64
C TRP A 41 -14.29 -2.83 39.25
N ASP A 42 -13.88 -4.10 39.31
CA ASP A 42 -14.76 -5.25 39.01
C ASP A 42 -14.41 -6.41 39.95
N PRO A 43 -14.92 -6.39 41.20
CA PRO A 43 -14.61 -7.43 42.19
C PRO A 43 -15.24 -8.79 41.85
N GLU A 44 -16.33 -8.79 41.08
CA GLU A 44 -17.07 -10.00 40.66
C GLU A 44 -16.58 -10.55 39.30
N GLY A 45 -15.69 -9.82 38.62
CA GLY A 45 -15.03 -10.27 37.39
C GLY A 45 -15.95 -10.43 36.17
N VAL A 46 -17.07 -9.71 36.14
CA VAL A 46 -18.13 -9.85 35.12
C VAL A 46 -17.69 -9.36 33.74
N LEU A 47 -16.78 -8.38 33.66
CA LEU A 47 -16.46 -7.68 32.42
C LEU A 47 -15.35 -8.35 31.58
N GLY A 48 -14.77 -9.45 32.08
CA GLY A 48 -13.72 -10.19 31.38
C GLY A 48 -12.41 -9.39 31.22
N PRO A 49 -11.36 -10.02 30.67
CA PRO A 49 -10.05 -9.39 30.55
C PRO A 49 -10.06 -8.25 29.51
N PRO A 50 -9.31 -7.15 29.74
CA PRO A 50 -9.22 -6.06 28.78
C PRO A 50 -8.64 -6.55 27.45
N LYS A 51 -9.37 -6.31 26.36
CA LYS A 51 -8.93 -6.63 25.00
C LYS A 51 -8.02 -5.52 24.46
N GLY A 52 -6.91 -5.91 23.84
CA GLY A 52 -5.98 -4.97 23.22
C GLY A 52 -6.33 -4.65 21.75
N GLY A 53 -5.65 -3.66 21.18
CA GLY A 53 -5.67 -3.40 19.75
C GLY A 53 -6.91 -2.67 19.22
N HIS A 54 -7.71 -2.06 20.10
CA HIS A 54 -8.88 -1.28 19.69
C HIS A 54 -8.53 -0.11 18.75
N ILE A 55 -7.44 0.61 19.06
CA ILE A 55 -6.94 1.73 18.22
C ILE A 55 -6.51 1.21 16.85
N ALA A 56 -5.71 0.14 16.80
CA ALA A 56 -5.23 -0.44 15.53
C ALA A 56 -6.38 -0.91 14.62
N ARG A 57 -7.46 -1.47 15.19
CA ARG A 57 -8.66 -1.84 14.41
C ARG A 57 -9.37 -0.62 13.83
N LEU A 58 -9.51 0.45 14.60
CA LEU A 58 -10.13 1.69 14.14
C LEU A 58 -9.29 2.37 13.05
N GLU A 59 -7.98 2.44 13.23
CA GLU A 59 -7.07 2.98 12.22
C GLU A 59 -7.10 2.18 10.92
N PHE A 60 -7.14 0.84 11.01
CA PHE A 60 -7.27 -0.02 9.85
C PHE A 60 -8.60 0.21 9.12
N LYS A 61 -9.71 0.28 9.86
CA LYS A 61 -11.03 0.57 9.30
C LYS A 61 -11.04 1.92 8.58
N LYS A 62 -10.49 2.96 9.21
CA LYS A 62 -10.42 4.31 8.65
C LYS A 62 -9.57 4.38 7.38
N ARG A 63 -8.50 3.57 7.26
CA ARG A 63 -7.71 3.47 6.03
C ARG A 63 -8.51 2.85 4.89
N LEU A 64 -9.25 1.77 5.16
CA LEU A 64 -10.12 1.15 4.15
C LEU A 64 -11.23 2.09 3.68
N GLU A 65 -11.87 2.81 4.60
CA GLU A 65 -12.89 3.83 4.28
C GLU A 65 -12.30 4.97 3.44
N LYS A 66 -11.07 5.39 3.72
CA LYS A 66 -10.39 6.44 2.94
C LYS A 66 -10.13 6.01 1.49
N ASP A 67 -9.80 4.73 1.28
CA ASP A 67 -9.47 4.19 -0.04
C ASP A 67 -10.71 3.73 -0.83
N GLU A 68 -11.90 3.73 -0.21
CA GLU A 68 -13.16 3.30 -0.81
C GLU A 68 -13.51 4.13 -2.06
N GLY A 69 -13.44 5.46 -1.97
CA GLY A 69 -13.73 6.33 -3.11
C GLY A 69 -12.76 6.15 -4.29
N ALA A 70 -11.47 5.89 -4.01
CA ALA A 70 -10.48 5.62 -5.05
C ALA A 70 -10.75 4.27 -5.74
N ARG A 71 -11.17 3.26 -4.97
CA ARG A 71 -11.58 1.95 -5.51
C ARG A 71 -12.82 2.07 -6.39
N GLU A 72 -13.82 2.81 -5.94
CA GLU A 72 -15.05 3.03 -6.72
C GLU A 72 -14.76 3.74 -8.03
N ALA A 73 -13.95 4.81 -8.01
CA ALA A 73 -13.55 5.53 -9.22
C ALA A 73 -12.82 4.61 -10.22
N PHE A 74 -11.90 3.77 -9.73
CA PHE A 74 -11.21 2.80 -10.57
C PHE A 74 -12.16 1.75 -11.17
N VAL A 75 -13.10 1.24 -10.37
CA VAL A 75 -14.12 0.29 -10.85
C VAL A 75 -15.02 0.93 -11.92
N GLN A 76 -15.39 2.20 -11.75
CA GLN A 76 -16.17 2.92 -12.76
C GLN A 76 -15.41 3.05 -14.08
N GLN A 77 -14.13 3.45 -14.03
CA GLN A 77 -13.28 3.51 -15.23
C GLN A 77 -13.19 2.17 -15.95
N LEU A 78 -12.99 1.07 -15.21
CA LEU A 78 -12.95 -0.26 -15.81
C LEU A 78 -14.27 -0.66 -16.45
N LYS A 79 -15.41 -0.27 -15.86
CA LYS A 79 -16.74 -0.52 -16.45
C LYS A 79 -16.93 0.27 -17.73
N GLU A 80 -16.59 1.56 -17.74
CA GLU A 80 -16.68 2.40 -18.92
C GLU A 80 -15.79 1.87 -20.06
N GLU A 81 -14.55 1.48 -19.77
CA GLU A 81 -13.67 0.86 -20.76
C GLU A 81 -14.19 -0.48 -21.26
N GLN A 82 -14.80 -1.28 -20.37
CA GLN A 82 -15.41 -2.55 -20.75
C GLN A 82 -16.64 -2.36 -21.64
N GLU A 83 -17.47 -1.37 -21.34
CA GLU A 83 -18.65 -0.99 -22.13
C GLU A 83 -18.25 -0.42 -23.49
N ARG A 84 -17.23 0.44 -23.53
CA ARG A 84 -16.67 0.96 -24.79
C ARG A 84 -16.21 -0.18 -25.69
N ARG A 85 -15.43 -1.11 -25.16
CA ARG A 85 -14.99 -2.30 -25.90
C ARG A 85 -16.15 -3.19 -26.31
N ARG A 86 -17.17 -3.35 -25.48
CA ARG A 86 -18.37 -4.10 -25.84
C ARG A 86 -19.10 -3.45 -27.02
N ALA A 87 -19.21 -2.12 -27.03
CA ALA A 87 -19.82 -1.38 -28.13
C ALA A 87 -19.03 -1.55 -29.44
N GLU A 88 -17.70 -1.47 -29.37
CA GLU A 88 -16.81 -1.72 -30.52
C GLU A 88 -17.04 -3.13 -31.11
N ARG A 89 -17.16 -4.16 -30.27
CA ARG A 89 -17.46 -5.54 -30.73
C ARG A 89 -18.83 -5.70 -31.37
N GLN A 90 -19.82 -4.97 -30.85
CA GLN A 90 -21.17 -4.99 -31.42
C GLN A 90 -21.23 -4.25 -32.77
N ALA A 91 -20.40 -3.23 -32.95
CA ALA A 91 -20.30 -2.49 -34.20
C ALA A 91 -19.55 -3.26 -35.31
N ARG A 92 -18.69 -4.22 -34.95
CA ARG A 92 -17.97 -5.05 -35.93
C ARG A 92 -18.90 -5.99 -36.68
N VAL A 93 -18.73 -6.04 -38.00
CA VAL A 93 -19.47 -6.92 -38.92
C VAL A 93 -18.69 -8.21 -39.11
N VAL A 94 -19.39 -9.35 -39.00
CA VAL A 94 -18.80 -10.67 -39.18
C VAL A 94 -18.61 -10.96 -40.68
N PRO A 95 -17.40 -11.32 -41.13
CA PRO A 95 -17.16 -11.69 -42.52
C PRO A 95 -17.76 -13.06 -42.85
N GLU A 96 -18.27 -13.22 -44.07
CA GLU A 96 -18.85 -14.48 -44.57
C GLU A 96 -17.83 -15.38 -45.29
N THR A 97 -16.70 -14.82 -45.73
CA THR A 97 -15.67 -15.53 -46.49
C THR A 97 -14.46 -15.89 -45.62
N ASN A 98 -13.78 -16.99 -45.95
CA ASN A 98 -12.59 -17.43 -45.22
C ASN A 98 -11.43 -16.41 -45.32
N ASP A 99 -11.24 -15.81 -46.49
CA ASP A 99 -10.21 -14.78 -46.67
C ASP A 99 -10.53 -13.53 -45.84
N GLY A 100 -11.80 -13.12 -45.80
CA GLY A 100 -12.26 -12.01 -44.96
C GLY A 100 -12.14 -12.31 -43.46
N LEU A 101 -12.26 -13.58 -43.06
CA LEU A 101 -12.03 -14.00 -41.68
C LEU A 101 -10.57 -13.85 -41.25
N LEU A 102 -9.63 -14.15 -42.15
CA LEU A 102 -8.20 -13.94 -41.90
C LEU A 102 -7.87 -12.46 -41.74
N GLU A 103 -8.34 -11.62 -42.67
CA GLU A 103 -8.18 -10.16 -42.60
C GLU A 103 -8.76 -9.58 -41.30
N TYR A 104 -9.97 -10.02 -40.95
CA TYR A 104 -10.63 -9.62 -39.71
C TYR A 104 -9.79 -9.93 -38.46
N PHE A 105 -9.19 -11.12 -38.37
CA PHE A 105 -8.35 -11.46 -37.22
C PHE A 105 -6.99 -10.75 -37.21
N LEU A 106 -6.45 -10.39 -38.37
CA LEU A 106 -5.23 -9.59 -38.46
C LEU A 106 -5.44 -8.15 -38.00
N ASP A 107 -6.63 -7.59 -38.26
CA ASP A 107 -7.02 -6.24 -37.82
C ASP A 107 -7.56 -6.19 -36.39
N THR A 108 -7.82 -7.35 -35.77
CA THR A 108 -8.34 -7.45 -34.40
C THR A 108 -7.21 -7.38 -33.36
N GLU A 109 -7.40 -6.59 -32.30
CA GLU A 109 -6.45 -6.56 -31.19
C GLU A 109 -6.27 -7.94 -30.54
N ALA A 110 -5.02 -8.29 -30.17
CA ALA A 110 -4.69 -9.56 -29.53
C ALA A 110 -5.56 -9.91 -28.30
N ARG A 111 -6.00 -8.90 -27.54
CA ARG A 111 -6.86 -9.07 -26.35
C ARG A 111 -8.30 -9.44 -26.70
N GLU A 112 -8.72 -9.22 -27.94
CA GLU A 112 -10.09 -9.45 -28.41
C GLU A 112 -10.20 -10.63 -29.36
N ILE A 113 -9.08 -11.08 -29.95
CA ILE A 113 -9.01 -12.25 -30.83
C ILE A 113 -9.67 -13.47 -30.19
N GLU A 114 -9.42 -13.77 -28.91
CA GLU A 114 -10.02 -14.93 -28.23
C GLU A 114 -11.56 -14.88 -28.18
N PHE A 115 -12.11 -13.68 -27.96
CA PHE A 115 -13.54 -13.47 -27.93
C PHE A 115 -14.15 -13.67 -29.32
N GLU A 116 -13.53 -13.08 -30.34
CA GLU A 116 -13.99 -13.19 -31.72
C GLU A 116 -13.88 -14.62 -32.26
N ILE A 117 -12.79 -15.34 -31.95
CA ILE A 117 -12.66 -16.77 -32.27
C ILE A 117 -13.80 -17.55 -31.60
N SER A 118 -14.07 -17.28 -30.32
CA SER A 118 -15.14 -17.96 -29.58
C SER A 118 -16.54 -17.68 -30.16
N ARG A 119 -16.76 -16.45 -30.64
CA ARG A 119 -18.02 -16.02 -31.27
C ARG A 119 -18.23 -16.69 -32.63
N LEU A 120 -17.16 -16.87 -33.41
CA LEU A 120 -17.22 -17.36 -34.79
C LEU A 120 -17.04 -18.88 -34.90
N ARG A 121 -16.68 -19.55 -33.80
CA ARG A 121 -16.54 -21.00 -33.77
C ARG A 121 -17.90 -21.68 -34.06
N PRO A 122 -18.00 -22.54 -35.10
CA PRO A 122 -19.21 -23.32 -35.33
C PRO A 122 -19.49 -24.24 -34.13
N ARG A 123 -20.76 -24.34 -33.76
CA ARG A 123 -21.23 -25.18 -32.64
C ARG A 123 -21.50 -26.61 -33.07
#